data_AF-A0A3S5EUY1-F1
#
_entry.id   AF-A0A3S5EUY1-F1
#
_cell.length_a   1.000
_cell.length_b   1.000
_cell.length_c   1.000
_cell.angle_alpha   90.00
_cell.angle_beta   90.00
_cell.angle_gamma   90.00
#
_symmetry.space_group_name_H-M   'P 1'
#
loop_
_entity.id
_entity.type
_entity.pdbx_description
1 polymer ?
#
loop_
_entity_poly.entity_id
_entity_poly.type
_entity_poly.pdbx_seq_one_letter_code
_entity_poly.pdbx_strand_id
1 'polypeptide(L)'
;MKFKKPNKKWTIIWFISALIFVLAVFPVPSQKPIKYIDRETGQIQIENVYGEQWLNWLYHNPVGEATLWVIAKRKIVTSLYGDAMEKPSSADKIMPFVKEYKVDLSIAQQQRFKSFNDFFIRQLKPEARPIIADSLAIASPADGKILAYENINQSDFYIKGFRFNVDSFLNDKELSKKYENGAMIVFRLAPPDYHRYHFPVSGVTGSSNIKIEGDYYSVNPLALRKKAEIFWLNKREYSIIKSPIFGDVAMVEVGATMVGSMIQTYKGTTVKKGQEKGYFKFGGSTVVLLFEKDQIKIDEDLLTNTSRGLETTIKMGEQIAVKK
;
A
#
# COMPACT_ATOMS: atom_id res chain seq x y z
N MET A 1 57.25 -27.17 17.09
CA MET A 1 56.36 -26.17 16.47
C MET A 1 55.42 -25.61 17.55
N LYS A 2 55.62 -24.39 18.06
CA LYS A 2 54.74 -23.79 19.08
C LYS A 2 53.49 -23.25 18.39
N PHE A 3 52.35 -23.92 18.54
CA PHE A 3 51.06 -23.40 18.08
C PHE A 3 50.75 -22.10 18.85
N LYS A 4 50.78 -20.97 18.14
CA LYS A 4 50.44 -19.66 18.69
C LYS A 4 48.96 -19.71 19.07
N LYS A 5 48.63 -19.51 20.35
CA LYS A 5 47.23 -19.52 20.82
C LYS A 5 46.41 -18.53 19.98
N PRO A 6 45.26 -18.93 19.42
CA PRO A 6 44.47 -18.06 18.56
C PRO A 6 44.08 -16.80 19.34
N ASN A 7 44.18 -15.65 18.68
CA ASN A 7 43.88 -14.37 19.28
C ASN A 7 42.41 -14.36 19.73
N LYS A 8 42.18 -14.22 21.04
CA LYS A 8 40.86 -14.33 21.68
C LYS A 8 39.80 -13.42 21.04
N LYS A 9 40.20 -12.28 20.46
CA LYS A 9 39.31 -11.38 19.70
C LYS A 9 38.82 -12.00 18.39
N TRP A 10 39.70 -12.67 17.64
CA TRP A 10 39.36 -13.30 16.36
C TRP A 10 38.47 -14.53 16.55
N THR A 11 38.67 -15.30 17.61
CA THR A 11 37.78 -16.42 17.97
C THR A 11 36.38 -15.93 18.34
N ILE A 12 36.26 -14.80 19.04
CA ILE A 12 34.95 -14.20 19.35
C ILE A 12 34.27 -13.70 18.07
N ILE A 13 34.99 -13.02 17.18
CA ILE A 13 34.45 -12.54 15.89
C ILE A 13 33.97 -13.70 15.02
N TRP A 14 34.76 -14.78 14.94
CA TRP A 14 34.39 -15.99 14.20
C TRP A 14 33.14 -16.66 14.78
N PHE A 15 33.06 -16.77 16.10
CA PHE A 15 31.92 -17.37 16.76
C PHE A 15 30.64 -16.54 16.54
N ILE A 16 30.73 -15.22 16.65
CA ILE A 16 29.60 -14.31 16.36
C ILE A 16 29.19 -14.42 14.88
N SER A 17 30.14 -14.44 13.95
CA SER A 17 29.85 -14.54 12.51
C SER A 17 29.22 -15.88 12.14
N ALA A 18 29.71 -16.98 12.72
CA ALA A 18 29.14 -18.30 12.55
C ALA A 18 27.72 -18.38 13.14
N LEU A 19 27.50 -17.79 14.32
CA LEU A 19 26.16 -17.70 14.93
C LEU A 19 25.20 -16.89 14.06
N ILE A 20 25.62 -15.73 13.53
CA ILE A 20 24.81 -14.93 12.61
C ILE A 20 24.48 -15.73 11.35
N PHE A 21 25.46 -16.45 10.79
CA PHE A 21 25.22 -17.28 9.61
C PHE A 21 24.21 -18.40 9.88
N VAL A 22 24.37 -19.13 10.99
CA VAL A 22 23.42 -20.18 11.42
C VAL A 22 22.01 -19.60 11.61
N LEU A 23 21.90 -18.44 12.26
CA LEU A 23 20.62 -17.77 12.44
C LEU A 23 20.03 -17.28 11.11
N ALA A 24 20.86 -16.80 10.17
CA ALA A 24 20.41 -16.31 8.86
C ALA A 24 19.87 -17.42 7.95
N VAL A 25 20.46 -18.62 8.01
CA VAL A 25 20.00 -19.79 7.23
C VAL A 25 18.93 -20.60 7.95
N PHE A 26 18.56 -20.22 9.18
CA PHE A 26 17.55 -20.92 9.97
C PHE A 26 16.20 -20.90 9.24
N PRO A 27 15.54 -22.06 9.08
CA PRO A 27 14.35 -22.19 8.25
C PRO A 27 13.22 -21.32 8.79
N VAL A 28 12.57 -20.61 7.87
CA VAL A 28 11.44 -19.73 8.17
C VAL A 28 10.15 -20.56 8.16
N PRO A 29 9.28 -20.45 9.17
CA PRO A 29 8.01 -21.17 9.19
C PRO A 29 7.15 -20.79 7.96
N SER A 30 6.55 -21.81 7.33
CA SER A 30 5.58 -21.61 6.25
C SER A 30 4.40 -20.75 6.74
N GLN A 31 4.09 -19.69 6.00
CA GLN A 31 3.01 -18.78 6.34
C GLN A 31 1.69 -19.23 5.73
N LYS A 32 0.58 -18.96 6.41
CA LYS A 32 -0.75 -19.17 5.83
C LYS A 32 -0.90 -18.27 4.60
N PRO A 33 -1.38 -18.80 3.46
CA PRO A 33 -1.54 -18.02 2.24
C PRO A 33 -2.45 -16.82 2.49
N ILE A 34 -2.22 -15.74 1.75
CA ILE A 34 -3.11 -14.57 1.77
C ILE A 34 -4.27 -14.88 0.85
N LYS A 35 -5.48 -14.82 1.40
CA LYS A 35 -6.73 -15.05 0.70
C LYS A 35 -7.46 -13.72 0.52
N TYR A 36 -8.10 -13.55 -0.63
CA TYR A 36 -8.96 -12.41 -0.93
C TYR A 36 -10.16 -12.87 -1.75
N ILE A 37 -11.19 -12.05 -1.84
CA ILE A 37 -12.36 -12.30 -2.69
C ILE A 37 -12.20 -11.51 -3.97
N ASP A 38 -12.31 -12.19 -5.10
CA ASP A 38 -12.46 -11.50 -6.38
C ASP A 38 -13.90 -10.96 -6.48
N ARG A 39 -14.06 -9.63 -6.57
CA ARG A 39 -15.38 -8.98 -6.51
C ARG A 39 -16.30 -9.39 -7.65
N GLU A 40 -15.73 -9.52 -8.85
CA GLU A 40 -16.45 -9.80 -10.08
C GLU A 40 -17.04 -11.22 -10.06
N THR A 41 -16.25 -12.20 -9.61
CA THR A 41 -16.67 -13.62 -9.56
C THR A 41 -17.24 -14.07 -8.21
N GLY A 42 -17.00 -13.31 -7.14
CA GLY A 42 -17.32 -13.69 -5.75
C GLY A 42 -16.43 -14.82 -5.19
N GLN A 43 -15.42 -15.29 -5.93
CA GLN A 43 -14.62 -16.43 -5.55
C GLN A 43 -13.44 -16.06 -4.65
N ILE A 44 -13.09 -16.95 -3.72
CA ILE A 44 -11.88 -16.80 -2.91
C ILE A 44 -10.67 -17.19 -3.76
N GLN A 45 -9.71 -16.28 -3.84
CA GLN A 45 -8.44 -16.44 -4.53
C GLN A 45 -7.26 -16.40 -3.55
N ILE A 46 -6.13 -16.94 -3.97
CA ILE A 46 -4.85 -16.86 -3.24
C ILE A 46 -3.97 -15.83 -3.93
N GLU A 47 -3.44 -14.87 -3.16
CA GLU A 47 -2.54 -13.86 -3.70
C GLU A 47 -1.17 -14.45 -4.02
N ASN A 48 -0.72 -14.24 -5.26
CA ASN A 48 0.68 -14.44 -5.61
C ASN A 48 1.49 -13.23 -5.12
N VAL A 49 2.18 -13.40 -3.99
CA VAL A 49 2.86 -12.30 -3.31
C VAL A 49 4.24 -12.05 -3.92
N TYR A 50 4.45 -10.84 -4.43
CA TYR A 50 5.75 -10.45 -4.97
C TYR A 50 6.86 -10.54 -3.91
N GLY A 51 7.87 -11.36 -4.21
CA GLY A 51 9.02 -11.57 -3.32
C GLY A 51 8.66 -12.27 -2.00
N GLU A 52 7.61 -13.09 -1.97
CA GLU A 52 7.11 -13.73 -0.74
C GLU A 52 8.21 -14.42 0.08
N GLN A 53 9.11 -15.16 -0.56
CA GLN A 53 10.20 -15.88 0.11
C GLN A 53 11.15 -14.92 0.84
N TRP A 54 11.51 -13.82 0.18
CA TRP A 54 12.35 -12.77 0.76
C TRP A 54 11.63 -12.05 1.90
N LEU A 55 10.35 -11.71 1.72
CA LEU A 55 9.54 -11.07 2.76
C LEU A 55 9.34 -11.97 3.98
N ASN A 56 9.09 -13.26 3.76
CA ASN A 56 8.98 -14.25 4.82
C ASN A 56 10.27 -14.32 5.62
N TRP A 57 11.43 -14.39 4.95
CA TRP A 57 12.72 -14.33 5.62
C TRP A 57 12.92 -13.03 6.40
N LEU A 58 12.69 -11.87 5.76
CA LEU A 58 12.89 -10.56 6.36
C LEU A 58 12.04 -10.33 7.61
N TYR A 59 10.80 -10.85 7.63
CA TYR A 59 9.88 -10.64 8.73
C TYR A 59 9.86 -11.77 9.75
N HIS A 60 10.37 -12.97 9.49
CA HIS A 60 10.22 -14.13 10.40
C HIS A 60 11.54 -14.83 10.76
N ASN A 61 12.68 -14.37 10.22
CA ASN A 61 14.00 -14.81 10.65
C ASN A 61 14.60 -13.76 11.62
N PRO A 62 15.24 -14.14 12.74
CA PRO A 62 15.86 -13.17 13.67
C PRO A 62 16.89 -12.23 13.02
N VAL A 63 17.70 -12.74 12.09
CA VAL A 63 18.64 -11.92 11.30
C VAL A 63 17.89 -11.07 10.28
N GLY A 64 16.84 -11.62 9.69
CA GLY A 64 15.91 -10.88 8.83
C GLY A 64 15.28 -9.69 9.55
N GLU A 65 14.75 -9.88 10.76
CA GLU A 65 14.12 -8.82 11.55
C GLU A 65 15.12 -7.74 11.96
N ALA A 66 16.33 -8.11 12.36
CA ALA A 66 17.40 -7.14 12.61
C ALA A 66 17.76 -6.36 11.32
N THR A 67 17.83 -7.04 10.18
CA THR A 67 18.03 -6.43 8.86
C THR A 67 16.89 -5.48 8.50
N LEU A 68 15.64 -5.87 8.74
CA LEU A 68 14.45 -5.04 8.53
C LEU A 68 14.52 -3.75 9.35
N TRP A 69 14.88 -3.83 10.62
CA TRP A 69 15.04 -2.65 11.47
C TRP A 69 16.09 -1.68 10.92
N VAL A 70 17.17 -2.19 10.34
CA VAL A 70 18.21 -1.37 9.70
C VAL A 70 17.71 -0.78 8.38
N ILE A 71 17.05 -1.56 7.53
CA ILE A 71 16.56 -1.13 6.21
C ILE A 71 15.39 -0.16 6.35
N ALA A 72 14.37 -0.49 7.14
CA ALA A 72 13.15 0.31 7.30
C ALA A 72 13.43 1.67 7.94
N LYS A 73 14.38 1.75 8.89
CA LYS A 73 14.81 3.02 9.51
C LYS A 73 15.79 3.83 8.65
N ARG A 74 16.41 3.22 7.63
CA ARG A 74 17.38 3.90 6.77
C ARG A 74 16.77 4.11 5.39
N LYS A 75 16.19 5.30 5.22
CA LYS A 75 15.69 5.86 3.94
C LYS A 75 16.59 5.57 2.74
N ILE A 76 17.90 5.48 2.95
CA ILE A 76 18.93 5.19 1.94
C ILE A 76 18.67 3.86 1.22
N VAL A 77 18.34 2.76 1.90
CA VAL A 77 18.20 1.45 1.23
C VAL A 77 16.95 1.41 0.35
N THR A 78 15.83 1.94 0.86
CA THR A 78 14.59 2.12 0.10
C THR A 78 14.81 3.02 -1.13
N SER A 79 15.52 4.14 -0.95
CA SER A 79 15.87 5.06 -2.05
C SER A 79 16.72 4.38 -3.11
N LEU A 80 17.80 3.69 -2.73
CA LEU A 80 18.71 3.05 -3.68
C LEU A 80 18.03 1.98 -4.54
N TYR A 81 17.11 1.21 -3.96
CA TYR A 81 16.35 0.23 -4.74
C TYR A 81 15.32 0.90 -5.66
N GLY A 82 14.62 1.93 -5.17
CA GLY A 82 13.74 2.75 -6.00
C GLY A 82 14.48 3.36 -7.18
N ASP A 83 15.63 3.99 -6.94
CA ASP A 83 16.52 4.59 -7.95
C ASP A 83 17.02 3.53 -8.95
N ALA A 84 17.28 2.31 -8.49
CA ALA A 84 17.64 1.20 -9.38
C ALA A 84 16.51 0.82 -10.34
N MET A 85 15.24 0.97 -9.94
CA MET A 85 14.08 0.70 -10.81
C MET A 85 13.83 1.81 -11.83
N GLU A 86 14.46 2.99 -11.67
CA GLU A 86 14.41 4.05 -12.68
C GLU A 86 15.42 3.85 -13.81
N LYS A 87 16.47 3.07 -13.58
CA LYS A 87 17.53 2.85 -14.57
C LYS A 87 17.03 2.01 -15.75
N PRO A 88 17.53 2.27 -16.99
CA PRO A 88 17.11 1.49 -18.15
C PRO A 88 17.34 -0.01 -18.05
N SER A 89 18.40 -0.44 -17.36
CA SER A 89 18.70 -1.85 -17.13
C SER A 89 17.63 -2.59 -16.30
N SER A 90 16.75 -1.86 -15.59
CA SER A 90 15.64 -2.50 -14.89
C SER A 90 14.52 -2.96 -15.83
N ALA A 91 14.48 -2.50 -17.09
CA ALA A 91 13.48 -2.91 -18.08
C ALA A 91 13.51 -4.43 -18.33
N ASP A 92 14.66 -5.08 -18.15
CA ASP A 92 14.81 -6.54 -18.30
C ASP A 92 13.94 -7.34 -17.32
N LYS A 93 13.50 -6.71 -16.22
CA LYS A 93 12.60 -7.32 -15.22
C LYS A 93 11.13 -7.32 -15.65
N ILE A 94 10.73 -6.53 -16.65
CA ILE A 94 9.33 -6.32 -17.01
C ILE A 94 8.69 -7.61 -17.52
N MET A 95 9.29 -8.26 -18.51
CA MET A 95 8.68 -9.46 -19.13
C MET A 95 8.57 -10.66 -18.17
N PRO A 96 9.60 -10.97 -17.35
CA PRO A 96 9.45 -11.96 -16.28
C PRO A 96 8.29 -11.64 -15.34
N PHE A 97 8.19 -10.38 -14.90
CA PHE A 97 7.13 -9.92 -14.00
C PHE A 97 5.74 -10.04 -14.64
N VAL A 98 5.58 -9.58 -15.88
CA VAL A 98 4.32 -9.67 -16.63
C VAL A 98 3.85 -11.12 -16.75
N LYS A 99 4.77 -12.05 -17.03
CA LYS A 99 4.46 -13.49 -17.14
C LYS A 99 4.07 -14.09 -15.79
N GLU A 100 4.81 -13.78 -14.74
CA GLU A 100 4.61 -14.35 -13.39
C GLU A 100 3.30 -13.86 -12.77
N TYR A 101 3.00 -12.56 -12.88
CA TYR A 101 1.82 -11.94 -12.27
C TYR A 101 0.65 -11.75 -13.26
N LYS A 102 0.79 -12.27 -14.49
CA LYS A 102 -0.23 -12.21 -15.55
C LYS A 102 -0.76 -10.79 -15.78
N VAL A 103 0.14 -9.81 -15.80
CA VAL A 103 -0.23 -8.40 -16.02
C VAL A 103 -0.68 -8.23 -17.46
N ASP A 104 -1.90 -7.75 -17.66
CA ASP A 104 -2.39 -7.41 -19.00
C ASP A 104 -1.77 -6.10 -19.48
N LEU A 105 -0.85 -6.19 -20.45
CA LEU A 105 -0.26 -5.02 -21.09
C LEU A 105 -1.16 -4.43 -22.17
N SER A 106 -2.13 -5.17 -22.72
CA SER A 106 -2.95 -4.71 -23.86
C SER A 106 -3.82 -3.49 -23.51
N ILE A 107 -4.15 -3.32 -22.23
CA ILE A 107 -4.88 -2.20 -21.68
C ILE A 107 -4.01 -0.97 -21.37
N ALA A 108 -2.69 -1.08 -21.45
CA ALA A 108 -1.79 0.05 -21.27
C ALA A 108 -1.83 0.98 -22.51
N GLN A 109 -1.70 2.29 -22.29
CA GLN A 109 -1.62 3.26 -23.39
C GLN A 109 -0.34 3.08 -24.21
N GLN A 110 0.75 2.70 -23.56
CA GLN A 110 2.04 2.44 -24.17
C GLN A 110 2.47 1.00 -23.90
N GLN A 111 3.17 0.42 -24.88
CA GLN A 111 3.64 -0.98 -24.84
C GLN A 111 5.17 -1.06 -24.68
N ARG A 112 5.87 0.08 -24.71
CA ARG A 112 7.32 0.17 -24.58
C ARG A 112 7.65 1.00 -23.36
N PHE A 113 8.46 0.46 -22.48
CA PHE A 113 8.83 1.09 -21.22
C PHE A 113 10.36 1.21 -21.13
N LYS A 114 10.83 2.37 -20.69
CA LYS A 114 12.27 2.67 -20.59
C LYS A 114 12.93 2.04 -19.38
N SER A 115 12.15 1.72 -18.34
CA SER A 115 12.62 1.13 -17.08
C SER A 115 11.47 0.37 -16.42
N PHE A 116 11.78 -0.42 -15.39
CA PHE A 116 10.75 -1.10 -14.62
C PHE A 116 9.78 -0.12 -13.96
N ASN A 117 10.30 1.02 -13.46
CA ASN A 117 9.46 2.03 -12.87
C ASN A 117 8.52 2.67 -13.90
N ASP A 118 8.97 2.90 -15.13
CA ASP A 118 8.14 3.39 -16.24
C ASP A 118 6.96 2.44 -16.55
N PHE A 119 7.23 1.12 -16.55
CA PHE A 119 6.18 0.08 -16.61
C PHE A 119 5.25 0.11 -15.39
N PHE A 120 5.80 0.27 -14.20
CA PHE A 120 5.04 0.27 -12.96
C PHE A 120 4.05 1.43 -12.90
N ILE A 121 4.46 2.62 -13.37
CA ILE A 121 3.63 3.82 -13.46
C ILE A 121 2.91 3.97 -14.81
N ARG A 122 2.77 2.88 -15.58
CA ARG A 122 2.10 2.91 -16.89
C ARG A 122 0.73 3.59 -16.79
N GLN A 123 0.35 4.34 -17.84
CA GLN A 123 -1.02 4.83 -17.98
C GLN A 123 -1.89 3.76 -18.64
N LEU A 124 -3.15 3.68 -18.25
CA LEU A 124 -4.14 2.78 -18.84
C LEU A 124 -5.00 3.53 -19.86
N LYS A 125 -5.48 2.81 -20.87
CA LYS A 125 -6.46 3.35 -21.80
C LYS A 125 -7.74 3.72 -21.05
N PRO A 126 -8.41 4.85 -21.37
CA PRO A 126 -9.61 5.29 -20.64
C PRO A 126 -10.71 4.22 -20.55
N GLU A 127 -10.92 3.46 -21.62
CA GLU A 127 -11.91 2.38 -21.69
C GLU A 127 -11.59 1.18 -20.79
N ALA A 128 -10.35 1.04 -20.33
CA ALA A 128 -9.97 -0.05 -19.41
C ALA A 128 -10.44 0.20 -17.98
N ARG A 129 -10.71 1.46 -17.61
CA ARG A 129 -11.15 1.88 -16.26
C ARG A 129 -12.28 2.91 -16.38
N PRO A 130 -13.48 2.49 -16.83
CA PRO A 130 -14.63 3.39 -16.87
C PRO A 130 -14.97 3.88 -15.45
N ILE A 131 -15.22 5.18 -15.32
CA ILE A 131 -15.56 5.79 -14.04
C ILE A 131 -17.07 5.70 -13.85
N ILE A 132 -17.52 5.25 -12.66
CA ILE A 132 -18.95 5.24 -12.31
C ILE A 132 -19.56 6.63 -12.50
N ALA A 133 -20.57 6.70 -13.37
CA ALA A 133 -21.14 7.97 -13.84
C ALA A 133 -22.05 8.65 -12.79
N ASP A 134 -22.72 7.86 -11.94
CA ASP A 134 -23.66 8.37 -10.93
C ASP A 134 -22.96 9.38 -10.00
N SER A 135 -23.48 10.60 -9.90
CA SER A 135 -22.92 11.66 -9.04
C SER A 135 -23.03 11.35 -7.55
N LEU A 136 -23.98 10.48 -7.16
CA LEU A 136 -24.17 10.01 -5.80
C LEU A 136 -23.32 8.78 -5.47
N ALA A 137 -22.59 8.23 -6.45
CA ALA A 137 -21.64 7.14 -6.26
C ALA A 137 -20.20 7.64 -6.10
N ILE A 138 -19.46 7.00 -5.22
CA ILE A 138 -18.03 7.20 -5.02
C ILE A 138 -17.27 6.21 -5.88
N ALA A 139 -16.29 6.70 -6.65
CA ALA A 139 -15.42 5.86 -7.46
C ALA A 139 -14.24 5.34 -6.64
N SER A 140 -13.81 4.11 -6.89
CA SER A 140 -12.55 3.59 -6.40
C SER A 140 -11.40 4.46 -6.93
N PRO A 141 -10.53 4.99 -6.06
CA PRO A 141 -9.41 5.84 -6.47
C PRO A 141 -8.29 5.03 -7.14
N ALA A 142 -8.23 3.71 -6.96
CA ALA A 142 -7.13 2.88 -7.45
C ALA A 142 -7.60 1.43 -7.73
N ASP A 143 -6.78 0.69 -8.47
CA ASP A 143 -6.88 -0.77 -8.48
C ASP A 143 -6.32 -1.32 -7.17
N GLY A 144 -6.82 -2.45 -6.69
CA GLY A 144 -6.17 -3.15 -5.58
C GLY A 144 -7.12 -4.07 -4.84
N LYS A 145 -6.84 -4.24 -3.55
CA LYS A 145 -7.68 -5.02 -2.64
C LYS A 145 -8.10 -4.16 -1.46
N ILE A 146 -9.36 -4.25 -1.07
CA ILE A 146 -9.96 -3.31 -0.12
C ILE A 146 -10.45 -3.95 1.16
N LEU A 147 -10.31 -3.18 2.23
CA LEU A 147 -11.00 -3.36 3.50
C LEU A 147 -11.85 -2.13 3.76
N ALA A 148 -13.08 -2.33 4.20
CA ALA A 148 -14.05 -1.26 4.36
C ALA A 148 -14.74 -1.33 5.73
N TYR A 149 -14.84 -0.18 6.39
CA TYR A 149 -15.38 -0.05 7.73
C TYR A 149 -16.37 1.11 7.77
N GLU A 150 -17.61 0.86 8.16
CA GLU A 150 -18.61 1.91 8.30
C GLU A 150 -18.34 2.85 9.47
N ASN A 151 -17.67 2.33 10.50
CA ASN A 151 -17.32 3.08 11.70
C ASN A 151 -15.88 2.75 12.10
N ILE A 152 -14.98 3.72 11.99
CA ILE A 152 -13.56 3.58 12.34
C ILE A 152 -13.37 3.18 13.81
N ASN A 153 -14.24 3.65 14.71
CA ASN A 153 -14.16 3.35 16.13
C ASN A 153 -14.63 1.95 16.51
N GLN A 154 -15.51 1.38 15.70
CA GLN A 154 -15.97 -0.01 15.80
C GLN A 154 -15.27 -0.91 14.78
N SER A 155 -14.27 -0.39 14.06
CA SER A 155 -13.55 -1.19 13.11
C SER A 155 -12.85 -2.31 13.87
N ASP A 156 -13.18 -3.54 13.51
CA ASP A 156 -12.35 -4.71 13.82
C ASP A 156 -11.05 -4.67 13.02
N PHE A 157 -10.47 -3.49 12.78
CA PHE A 157 -9.10 -3.31 12.30
C PHE A 157 -8.11 -3.74 13.39
N TYR A 158 -8.37 -4.89 14.02
CA TYR A 158 -7.48 -5.62 14.87
C TYR A 158 -6.48 -6.33 13.98
N ILE A 159 -5.41 -5.64 13.59
CA ILE A 159 -4.21 -6.39 13.27
C ILE A 159 -3.44 -6.58 14.57
N LYS A 160 -3.73 -7.71 15.24
CA LYS A 160 -3.15 -8.12 16.53
C LYS A 160 -3.40 -7.15 17.70
N GLY A 161 -4.63 -6.67 17.89
CA GLY A 161 -4.99 -5.93 19.10
C GLY A 161 -4.79 -4.42 19.06
N PHE A 162 -4.35 -3.85 17.93
CA PHE A 162 -4.15 -2.40 17.78
C PHE A 162 -5.31 -1.77 17.02
N ARG A 163 -5.98 -0.80 17.64
CA ARG A 163 -7.06 -0.02 17.03
C ARG A 163 -6.49 1.07 16.13
N PHE A 164 -7.09 1.25 14.94
CA PHE A 164 -6.71 2.36 14.06
C PHE A 164 -6.92 3.70 14.78
N ASN A 165 -5.88 4.54 14.79
CA ASN A 165 -5.88 5.81 15.49
C ASN A 165 -5.83 6.96 14.48
N VAL A 166 -6.98 7.61 14.25
CA VAL A 166 -7.10 8.70 13.26
C VAL A 166 -6.20 9.88 13.63
N ASP A 167 -6.13 10.23 14.92
CA ASP A 167 -5.29 11.34 15.43
C ASP A 167 -3.83 11.20 15.00
N SER A 168 -3.26 10.03 15.25
CA SER A 168 -1.90 9.67 14.88
C SER A 168 -1.75 9.58 13.37
N PHE A 169 -2.75 9.04 12.69
CA PHE A 169 -2.74 8.89 11.24
C PHE A 169 -2.77 10.24 10.50
N LEU A 170 -3.55 11.21 10.93
CA LEU A 170 -3.58 12.54 10.29
C LEU A 170 -2.55 13.51 10.88
N ASN A 171 -1.96 13.17 12.03
CA ASN A 171 -1.07 14.04 12.81
C ASN A 171 -1.70 15.43 13.05
N ASP A 172 -3.02 15.46 13.20
CA ASP A 172 -3.83 16.65 13.41
C ASP A 172 -5.08 16.26 14.20
N LYS A 173 -5.07 16.61 15.50
CA LYS A 173 -6.12 16.22 16.43
C LYS A 173 -7.46 16.91 16.14
N GLU A 174 -7.44 18.16 15.66
CA GLU A 174 -8.68 18.89 15.40
C GLU A 174 -9.35 18.40 14.13
N LEU A 175 -8.56 18.13 13.08
CA LEU A 175 -9.06 17.51 11.86
C LEU A 175 -9.61 16.10 12.12
N SER A 176 -8.93 15.32 12.96
CA SER A 176 -9.30 13.92 13.24
C SER A 176 -10.69 13.78 13.86
N LYS A 177 -11.13 14.76 14.66
CA LYS A 177 -12.48 14.80 15.24
C LYS A 177 -13.60 14.71 14.19
N LYS A 178 -13.39 15.24 12.98
CA LYS A 178 -14.39 15.18 11.89
C LYS A 178 -14.67 13.75 11.44
N TYR A 179 -13.65 12.89 11.53
CA TYR A 179 -13.71 11.51 11.07
C TYR A 179 -14.01 10.53 12.21
N GLU A 180 -14.19 11.02 13.44
CA GLU A 180 -14.61 10.17 14.55
C GLU A 180 -15.95 9.50 14.25
N ASN A 181 -16.01 8.18 14.45
CA ASN A 181 -17.17 7.35 14.10
C ASN A 181 -17.55 7.37 12.60
N GLY A 182 -16.70 7.96 11.76
CA GLY A 182 -16.85 8.00 10.32
C GLY A 182 -16.46 6.69 9.65
N ALA A 183 -16.58 6.66 8.33
CA ALA A 183 -16.24 5.50 7.53
C ALA A 183 -14.78 5.55 7.06
N MET A 184 -14.15 4.38 6.93
CA MET A 184 -12.80 4.22 6.40
C MET A 184 -12.75 3.11 5.35
N ILE A 185 -12.08 3.41 4.24
CA ILE A 185 -11.83 2.43 3.17
C ILE A 185 -10.34 2.41 2.87
N VAL A 186 -9.72 1.25 3.01
CA VAL A 186 -8.29 1.04 2.82
C VAL A 186 -8.08 0.28 1.51
N PHE A 187 -7.25 0.83 0.62
CA PHE A 187 -6.90 0.26 -0.67
C PHE A 187 -5.44 -0.19 -0.62
N ARG A 188 -5.20 -1.49 -0.65
CA ARG A 188 -3.87 -2.06 -0.76
C ARG A 188 -3.56 -2.37 -2.22
N LEU A 189 -2.54 -1.71 -2.75
CA LEU A 189 -2.04 -1.92 -4.10
C LEU A 189 -0.86 -2.90 -4.03
N ALA A 190 -1.09 -4.11 -4.52
CA ALA A 190 -0.03 -5.09 -4.73
C ALA A 190 0.79 -4.70 -5.97
N PRO A 191 2.08 -5.11 -6.07
CA PRO A 191 2.95 -4.73 -7.18
C PRO A 191 2.42 -4.94 -8.62
N PRO A 192 1.57 -5.94 -8.94
CA PRO A 192 1.04 -6.08 -10.30
C PRO A 192 -0.12 -5.12 -10.62
N ASP A 193 -0.70 -4.47 -9.62
CA ASP A 193 -1.85 -3.59 -9.77
C ASP A 193 -1.49 -2.30 -10.54
N TYR A 194 -2.48 -1.48 -10.82
CA TYR A 194 -2.29 -0.13 -11.38
C TYR A 194 -1.92 0.85 -10.26
N HIS A 195 -0.71 1.41 -10.32
CA HIS A 195 -0.14 2.24 -9.24
C HIS A 195 -0.36 3.75 -9.39
N ARG A 196 -1.28 4.17 -10.27
CA ARG A 196 -1.78 5.55 -10.27
C ARG A 196 -3.11 5.62 -9.54
N TYR A 197 -3.33 6.72 -8.85
CA TYR A 197 -4.51 6.96 -8.04
C TYR A 197 -5.21 8.25 -8.44
N HIS A 198 -6.53 8.21 -8.30
CA HIS A 198 -7.47 9.17 -8.88
C HIS A 198 -8.37 9.73 -7.78
N PHE A 199 -8.96 10.89 -8.03
CA PHE A 199 -9.92 11.48 -7.11
C PHE A 199 -11.20 10.64 -7.05
N PRO A 200 -11.65 10.19 -5.87
CA PRO A 200 -12.83 9.33 -5.73
C PRO A 200 -14.15 10.10 -5.89
N VAL A 201 -14.10 11.43 -5.69
CA VAL A 201 -15.24 12.36 -5.75
C VAL A 201 -14.82 13.68 -6.40
N SER A 202 -15.79 14.44 -6.91
CA SER A 202 -15.59 15.81 -7.36
C SER A 202 -15.65 16.80 -6.18
N GLY A 203 -14.89 17.88 -6.26
CA GLY A 203 -14.89 18.90 -5.21
C GLY A 203 -13.75 19.91 -5.35
N VAL A 204 -13.43 20.55 -4.23
CA VAL A 204 -12.31 21.50 -4.11
C VAL A 204 -11.31 20.99 -3.08
N THR A 205 -10.03 20.94 -3.43
CA THR A 205 -8.94 20.54 -2.54
C THR A 205 -7.91 21.66 -2.38
N GLY A 206 -7.02 21.51 -1.40
CA GLY A 206 -5.87 22.37 -1.24
C GLY A 206 -4.94 22.36 -2.45
N SER A 207 -4.15 23.42 -2.61
CA SER A 207 -3.15 23.53 -3.69
C SER A 207 -2.02 22.51 -3.57
N SER A 208 -1.84 21.91 -2.40
CA SER A 208 -0.86 20.85 -2.15
C SER A 208 -1.33 19.93 -1.03
N ASN A 209 -0.81 18.70 -1.03
CA ASN A 209 -0.99 17.76 0.07
C ASN A 209 -0.27 18.25 1.34
N ILE A 210 -0.84 17.92 2.50
CA ILE A 210 -0.15 17.97 3.78
C ILE A 210 0.74 16.73 3.89
N LYS A 211 2.03 16.93 4.18
CA LYS A 211 3.01 15.85 4.26
C LYS A 211 3.30 15.50 5.70
N ILE A 212 3.29 14.21 6.01
CA ILE A 212 3.68 13.68 7.32
C ILE A 212 4.92 12.82 7.11
N GLU A 213 6.01 13.18 7.78
CA GLU A 213 7.23 12.38 7.78
C GLU A 213 7.02 11.07 8.56
N GLY A 214 7.73 10.03 8.15
CA GLY A 214 7.65 8.71 8.74
C GLY A 214 8.65 7.74 8.13
N ASP A 215 8.60 6.50 8.59
CA ASP A 215 9.42 5.40 8.09
C ASP A 215 8.82 4.79 6.80
N TYR A 216 9.39 3.69 6.31
CA TYR A 216 8.87 2.94 5.16
C TYR A 216 8.79 1.45 5.49
N TYR A 217 7.95 1.08 6.46
CA TYR A 217 7.62 -0.32 6.74
C TYR A 217 6.72 -0.89 5.64
N SER A 218 6.74 -2.22 5.43
CA SER A 218 5.98 -2.84 4.35
C SER A 218 4.51 -2.90 4.72
N VAL A 219 3.63 -2.51 3.80
CA VAL A 219 2.17 -2.68 3.93
C VAL A 219 1.70 -4.05 3.40
N ASN A 220 2.62 -4.97 3.14
CA ASN A 220 2.27 -6.35 2.77
C ASN A 220 1.45 -7.00 3.91
N PRO A 221 0.42 -7.81 3.62
CA PRO A 221 -0.38 -8.44 4.67
C PRO A 221 0.44 -9.26 5.67
N LEU A 222 1.58 -9.84 5.29
CA LEU A 222 2.51 -10.51 6.22
C LEU A 222 3.10 -9.55 7.26
N ALA A 223 3.45 -8.33 6.84
CA ALA A 223 3.99 -7.28 7.69
C ALA A 223 2.88 -6.63 8.53
N LEU A 224 1.74 -6.33 7.90
CA LEU A 224 0.54 -5.84 8.58
C LEU A 224 0.12 -6.80 9.67
N ARG A 225 0.03 -8.11 9.37
CA ARG A 225 -0.24 -9.19 10.34
C ARG A 225 0.64 -9.11 11.57
N LYS A 226 1.83 -8.47 11.55
CA LYS A 226 2.68 -8.27 12.74
C LYS A 226 2.48 -6.94 13.44
N LYS A 227 2.22 -5.84 12.73
CA LYS A 227 2.07 -4.50 13.30
C LYS A 227 1.07 -3.65 12.50
N ALA A 228 -0.12 -3.39 13.06
CA ALA A 228 -1.10 -2.48 12.46
C ALA A 228 -0.57 -1.03 12.35
N GLU A 229 0.33 -0.66 13.27
CA GLU A 229 0.90 0.69 13.38
C GLU A 229 1.64 1.16 12.12
N ILE A 230 1.99 0.23 11.23
CA ILE A 230 2.69 0.51 9.97
C ILE A 230 2.01 1.63 9.16
N PHE A 231 0.68 1.75 9.18
CA PHE A 231 -0.01 2.80 8.44
C PHE A 231 0.28 4.23 8.93
N TRP A 232 0.42 4.44 10.24
CA TRP A 232 0.71 5.77 10.82
C TRP A 232 2.16 5.96 11.26
N LEU A 233 2.98 4.91 11.18
CA LEU A 233 4.45 5.03 11.28
C LEU A 233 5.07 5.38 9.93
N ASN A 234 4.41 5.04 8.82
CA ASN A 234 4.94 5.29 7.49
C ASN A 234 4.81 6.75 7.04
N LYS A 235 5.74 7.16 6.17
CA LYS A 235 5.60 8.42 5.43
C LYS A 235 4.30 8.41 4.65
N ARG A 236 3.55 9.50 4.76
CA ARG A 236 2.24 9.65 4.15
C ARG A 236 1.95 11.10 3.81
N GLU A 237 1.06 11.30 2.87
CA GLU A 237 0.60 12.62 2.46
C GLU A 237 -0.92 12.57 2.33
N TYR A 238 -1.62 13.65 2.66
CA TYR A 238 -3.07 13.69 2.51
C TYR A 238 -3.57 15.01 1.95
N SER A 239 -4.77 14.95 1.38
CA SER A 239 -5.54 16.12 0.98
C SER A 239 -7.00 15.97 1.39
N ILE A 240 -7.64 17.09 1.74
CA ILE A 240 -9.07 17.13 2.04
C ILE A 240 -9.81 17.64 0.81
N ILE A 241 -10.68 16.79 0.27
CA ILE A 241 -11.55 17.12 -0.86
C ILE A 241 -12.88 17.59 -0.28
N LYS A 242 -13.13 18.90 -0.36
CA LYS A 242 -14.41 19.50 -0.01
C LYS A 242 -15.41 19.18 -1.11
N SER A 243 -16.17 18.11 -0.92
CA SER A 243 -17.19 17.68 -1.87
C SER A 243 -18.54 18.30 -1.52
N PRO A 244 -19.26 18.90 -2.49
CA PRO A 244 -20.60 19.41 -2.24
C PRO A 244 -21.62 18.30 -1.91
N ILE A 245 -21.30 17.04 -2.24
CA ILE A 245 -22.19 15.89 -2.02
C ILE A 245 -21.77 15.12 -0.76
N PHE A 246 -20.46 14.93 -0.55
CA PHE A 246 -19.94 13.99 0.46
C PHE A 246 -19.25 14.65 1.67
N GLY A 247 -19.28 15.99 1.77
CA GLY A 247 -18.58 16.72 2.83
C GLY A 247 -17.05 16.71 2.65
N ASP A 248 -16.31 16.76 3.76
CA ASP A 248 -14.85 16.78 3.74
C ASP A 248 -14.29 15.34 3.63
N VAL A 249 -13.92 14.91 2.44
CA VAL A 249 -13.32 13.58 2.20
C VAL A 249 -11.80 13.65 2.36
N ALA A 250 -11.23 12.97 3.35
CA ALA A 250 -9.78 12.84 3.42
C ALA A 250 -9.31 11.70 2.51
N MET A 251 -8.40 12.02 1.59
CA MET A 251 -7.67 11.02 0.81
C MET A 251 -6.21 11.05 1.24
N VAL A 252 -5.73 9.91 1.75
CA VAL A 252 -4.39 9.75 2.32
C VAL A 252 -3.61 8.72 1.51
N GLU A 253 -2.47 9.13 0.98
CA GLU A 253 -1.51 8.26 0.33
C GLU A 253 -0.44 7.83 1.35
N VAL A 254 -0.26 6.53 1.51
CA VAL A 254 0.73 5.95 2.43
C VAL A 254 1.79 5.21 1.62
N GLY A 255 3.03 5.68 1.74
CA GLY A 255 4.19 5.00 1.16
C GLY A 255 4.55 3.77 2.00
N ALA A 256 5.10 2.73 1.38
CA ALA A 256 5.64 1.57 2.09
C ALA A 256 7.08 1.26 1.68
N THR A 257 7.65 0.19 2.25
CA THR A 257 8.99 -0.28 1.87
C THR A 257 9.13 -0.38 0.36
N MET A 258 10.27 0.06 -0.14
CA MET A 258 10.63 0.15 -1.56
C MET A 258 9.94 1.25 -2.37
N VAL A 259 8.87 1.91 -1.89
CA VAL A 259 8.25 3.03 -2.63
C VAL A 259 9.24 4.17 -2.78
N GLY A 260 9.73 4.34 -4.01
CA GLY A 260 10.72 5.37 -4.33
C GLY A 260 10.18 6.79 -4.15
N SER A 261 8.87 7.01 -4.35
CA SER A 261 8.19 8.30 -4.09
C SER A 261 6.69 8.22 -4.34
N MET A 262 5.95 9.13 -3.70
CA MET A 262 4.57 9.49 -4.03
C MET A 262 4.61 10.79 -4.83
N ILE A 263 4.06 10.79 -6.04
CA ILE A 263 4.09 11.95 -6.93
C ILE A 263 2.66 12.42 -7.21
N GLN A 264 2.38 13.68 -6.93
CA GLN A 264 1.12 14.34 -7.30
C GLN A 264 1.23 14.90 -8.72
N THR A 265 0.23 14.66 -9.57
CA THR A 265 0.21 15.09 -10.97
C THR A 265 -0.86 16.14 -11.27
N TYR A 266 -1.88 16.25 -10.41
CA TYR A 266 -2.93 17.24 -10.59
C TYR A 266 -2.42 18.67 -10.38
N LYS A 267 -3.09 19.64 -11.02
CA LYS A 267 -2.82 21.07 -10.88
C LYS A 267 -4.12 21.80 -10.56
N GLY A 268 -4.03 22.83 -9.73
CA GLY A 268 -5.18 23.64 -9.31
C GLY A 268 -5.91 23.04 -8.10
N THR A 269 -7.06 23.63 -7.77
CA THR A 269 -7.84 23.30 -6.57
C THR A 269 -9.16 22.61 -6.88
N THR A 270 -9.69 22.76 -8.10
CA THR A 270 -10.94 22.10 -8.52
C THR A 270 -10.61 20.75 -9.14
N VAL A 271 -11.25 19.69 -8.63
CA VAL A 271 -10.96 18.31 -9.04
C VAL A 271 -12.24 17.57 -9.40
N LYS A 272 -12.14 16.66 -10.37
CA LYS A 272 -13.26 15.83 -10.84
C LYS A 272 -13.07 14.39 -10.41
N LYS A 273 -14.18 13.70 -10.10
CA LYS A 273 -14.20 12.25 -9.90
C LYS A 273 -13.55 11.54 -11.09
N GLY A 274 -12.61 10.64 -10.82
CA GLY A 274 -11.83 9.90 -11.81
C GLY A 274 -10.64 10.67 -12.42
N GLN A 275 -10.45 11.96 -12.09
CA GLN A 275 -9.24 12.68 -12.49
C GLN A 275 -8.02 12.10 -11.79
N GLU A 276 -6.91 11.94 -12.52
CA GLU A 276 -5.64 11.49 -11.93
C GLU A 276 -5.19 12.50 -10.86
N LYS A 277 -4.92 11.98 -9.66
CA LYS A 277 -4.34 12.75 -8.56
C LYS A 277 -2.83 12.57 -8.53
N GLY A 278 -2.35 11.35 -8.71
CA GLY A 278 -0.93 11.05 -8.65
C GLY A 278 -0.61 9.57 -8.89
N TYR A 279 0.63 9.20 -8.57
CA TYR A 279 1.08 7.81 -8.67
C TYR A 279 2.16 7.46 -7.64
N PHE A 280 2.29 6.16 -7.39
CA PHE A 280 3.38 5.59 -6.61
C PHE A 280 4.46 5.06 -7.56
N LYS A 281 5.71 5.45 -7.33
CA LYS A 281 6.84 4.73 -7.93
C LYS A 281 6.97 3.35 -7.29
N PHE A 282 7.70 2.44 -7.95
CA PHE A 282 7.85 1.03 -7.58
C PHE A 282 7.93 0.84 -6.06
N GLY A 283 7.09 -0.05 -5.51
CA GLY A 283 7.03 -0.40 -4.09
C GLY A 283 5.62 -0.75 -3.64
N GLY A 284 5.44 -1.14 -2.37
CA GLY A 284 4.10 -1.39 -1.83
C GLY A 284 3.38 -0.08 -1.51
N SER A 285 2.11 0.07 -1.89
CA SER A 285 1.40 1.34 -1.67
C SER A 285 0.01 1.13 -1.10
N THR A 286 -0.48 2.16 -0.40
CA THR A 286 -1.83 2.18 0.14
C THR A 286 -2.46 3.55 -0.07
N VAL A 287 -3.75 3.55 -0.40
CA VAL A 287 -4.61 4.73 -0.34
C VAL A 287 -5.64 4.48 0.76
N VAL A 288 -5.90 5.48 1.59
CA VAL A 288 -6.96 5.44 2.60
C VAL A 288 -7.92 6.58 2.36
N LEU A 289 -9.21 6.27 2.37
CA LEU A 289 -10.28 7.26 2.38
C LEU A 289 -10.91 7.32 3.77
N LEU A 290 -11.08 8.53 4.29
CA LEU A 290 -11.86 8.79 5.50
C LEU A 290 -13.05 9.70 5.14
N PHE A 291 -14.21 9.34 5.68
CA PHE A 291 -15.45 10.07 5.51
C PHE A 291 -16.02 10.42 6.88
N GLU A 292 -16.69 11.57 6.98
CA GLU A 292 -17.41 11.93 8.19
C GLU A 292 -18.55 10.95 8.47
N LYS A 293 -19.01 10.90 9.72
CA LYS A 293 -20.11 10.04 10.15
C LYS A 293 -21.35 10.27 9.27
N ASP A 294 -22.04 9.17 8.93
CA ASP A 294 -23.30 9.15 8.19
C ASP A 294 -23.26 9.79 6.79
N GLN A 295 -22.07 10.05 6.22
CA GLN A 295 -21.97 10.60 4.86
C GLN A 295 -22.23 9.56 3.77
N ILE A 296 -21.78 8.32 3.96
CA ILE A 296 -21.74 7.31 2.90
C ILE A 296 -22.32 5.96 3.34
N LYS A 297 -22.90 5.23 2.39
CA LYS A 297 -23.29 3.82 2.49
C LYS A 297 -22.32 3.02 1.63
N ILE A 298 -21.44 2.27 2.27
CA ILE A 298 -20.48 1.39 1.59
C ILE A 298 -21.25 0.22 0.96
N ASP A 299 -20.79 -0.25 -0.20
CA ASP A 299 -21.40 -1.43 -0.83
C ASP A 299 -21.33 -2.65 0.10
N GLU A 300 -22.44 -3.38 0.21
CA GLU A 300 -22.65 -4.41 1.23
C GLU A 300 -21.69 -5.61 1.10
N ASP A 301 -21.29 -5.93 -0.14
CA ASP A 301 -20.33 -7.01 -0.41
C ASP A 301 -18.96 -6.69 0.21
N LEU A 302 -18.52 -5.43 0.16
CA LEU A 302 -17.24 -4.99 0.72
C LEU A 302 -17.23 -5.10 2.24
N LEU A 303 -18.34 -4.71 2.88
CA LEU A 303 -18.52 -4.83 4.33
C LEU A 303 -18.57 -6.30 4.77
N THR A 304 -19.33 -7.13 4.05
CA THR A 304 -19.48 -8.56 4.33
C THR A 304 -18.16 -9.31 4.19
N ASN A 305 -17.36 -8.96 3.19
CA ASN A 305 -16.06 -9.59 2.98
C ASN A 305 -15.06 -9.13 4.04
N THR A 306 -15.07 -7.84 4.38
CA THR A 306 -14.21 -7.28 5.44
C THR A 306 -14.50 -7.91 6.80
N SER A 307 -15.77 -8.11 7.17
CA SER A 307 -16.15 -8.74 8.44
C SER A 307 -15.71 -10.21 8.54
N ARG A 308 -15.50 -10.87 7.38
CA ARG A 308 -14.91 -12.22 7.29
C ARG A 308 -13.37 -12.20 7.32
N GLY A 309 -12.76 -11.02 7.48
CA GLY A 309 -11.30 -10.83 7.48
C GLY A 309 -10.67 -10.99 6.10
N LEU A 310 -11.44 -10.82 5.02
CA LEU A 310 -10.99 -10.97 3.64
C LEU A 310 -11.02 -9.63 2.94
N GLU A 311 -9.93 -9.32 2.22
CA GLU A 311 -9.93 -8.19 1.30
C GLU A 311 -10.72 -8.54 0.03
N THR A 312 -11.26 -7.53 -0.64
CA THR A 312 -11.99 -7.71 -1.91
C THR A 312 -11.25 -7.00 -3.05
N THR A 313 -11.11 -7.60 -4.23
CA THR A 313 -10.54 -6.88 -5.39
C THR A 313 -11.39 -5.69 -5.80
N ILE A 314 -10.76 -4.64 -6.32
CA ILE A 314 -11.44 -3.49 -6.90
C ILE A 314 -10.60 -2.95 -8.05
N LYS A 315 -11.25 -2.41 -9.07
CA LYS A 315 -10.61 -1.64 -10.14
C LYS A 315 -10.88 -0.14 -9.95
N MET A 316 -9.93 0.70 -10.34
CA MET A 316 -10.09 2.16 -10.38
C MET A 316 -11.33 2.52 -11.20
N GLY A 317 -12.16 3.41 -10.66
CA GLY A 317 -13.41 3.84 -11.31
C GLY A 317 -14.67 3.07 -10.89
N GLU A 318 -14.55 1.85 -10.33
CA GLU A 318 -15.70 1.08 -9.85
C GLU A 318 -16.38 1.75 -8.65
N GLN A 319 -17.69 1.53 -8.47
CA GLN A 319 -18.40 2.02 -7.28
C GLN A 319 -17.87 1.32 -6.02
N ILE A 320 -17.70 2.07 -4.93
CA ILE A 320 -17.35 1.51 -3.62
C ILE A 320 -18.37 1.86 -2.53
N ALA A 321 -19.13 2.92 -2.75
CA ALA A 321 -20.10 3.46 -1.83
C ALA A 321 -21.02 4.44 -2.56
N VAL A 322 -22.18 4.73 -1.96
CA VAL A 322 -23.12 5.76 -2.39
C VAL A 322 -23.37 6.76 -1.27
N LYS A 323 -23.95 7.91 -1.60
CA LYS A 323 -24.39 8.90 -0.62
C LYS A 323 -25.48 8.30 0.29
N LYS A 324 -25.34 8.49 1.60
CA LYS A 324 -26.39 8.18 2.60
C LYS A 324 -27.52 9.20 2.58
#